data_AF-A0A2V9Z543-F1
#
_entry.id   AF-A0A2V9Z543-F1
#
_cell.length_a   1.000
_cell.length_b   1.000
_cell.length_c   1.000
_cell.angle_alpha   90.00
_cell.angle_beta   90.00
_cell.angle_gamma   90.00
#
_symmetry.space_group_name_H-M   'P 1'
#
loop_
_entity.id
_entity.type
_entity.pdbx_description
1 polymer ?
#
loop_
_entity_poly.entity_id
_entity_poly.type
_entity_poly.pdbx_seq_one_letter_code
_entity_poly.pdbx_strand_id
1 'polypeptide(L)'
;MDRNRHDFCGDFSHQPIDSYFIPHPSFLYALSSAFPCTDTLHGGMTPPFCDVALPLPLRTTFTYAVPEMLRGLVQPGSRVLVPFRKKAMVGVVVKLAESAPHGTKIREITRVLDFVPALTPKLIELAHWIAGYYLAPVGEVFRAMLPPVTELKSQHQVILTDAGREAAESLSGGELSHGLTSGEAAFLAKLKERKATLPLGPAAKLGVDASALQRLQRRGLIEIREIVQGRSRRTQRVIAWKGGTTTEKLVEKENEEENNTETPLGAAQGKQSALRKRREERVRELLETERGPLPLPQLLKLAQVTRAVVERMLRDGLLESWEEPIDPAEDPFDAGNSPPAHELNAEQESAIKAIRARFELGEFGVQLLHGVTGSGKTEVYLRAVQEMLARGKTAIVLVPEIALTLWIGRQCRSWFGARFEGVAVLHSALSDVERAREWWRVRNGEARVVVGTRSAVFAPLENVGLIIVDEEQENSFKQEETPRYHGRDVAIVRAKMEKALALLGSATPGEREI
;
A
#
# COMPACT_ATOMS: atom_id res chain seq x y z
N MET A 1 34.36 -26.95 48.07
CA MET A 1 34.88 -25.60 47.78
C MET A 1 33.94 -24.99 46.74
N ASP A 2 32.73 -24.66 47.16
CA ASP A 2 32.33 -23.31 47.61
C ASP A 2 31.96 -22.39 46.44
N ARG A 3 30.67 -22.29 46.09
CA ARG A 3 29.80 -21.16 46.49
C ARG A 3 28.41 -21.18 45.82
N ASN A 4 27.41 -21.26 46.69
CA ASN A 4 26.11 -20.58 46.73
C ASN A 4 25.09 -20.65 45.58
N ARG A 5 24.07 -21.47 45.86
CA ARG A 5 22.65 -21.23 45.60
C ARG A 5 22.16 -19.96 46.30
N HIS A 6 21.25 -19.23 45.66
CA HIS A 6 20.00 -18.78 46.28
C HIS A 6 18.91 -18.58 45.21
N ASP A 7 17.79 -19.24 45.45
CA ASP A 7 16.51 -19.18 44.75
C ASP A 7 15.89 -17.77 44.80
N PHE A 8 14.94 -17.45 43.91
CA PHE A 8 13.56 -17.14 44.32
C PHE A 8 12.60 -17.09 43.12
N CYS A 9 11.54 -17.87 43.26
CA CYS A 9 10.36 -17.95 42.41
C CYS A 9 9.46 -16.71 42.61
N GLY A 10 8.73 -16.27 41.59
CA GLY A 10 7.77 -15.17 41.71
C GLY A 10 6.80 -15.07 40.53
N ASP A 11 5.58 -15.53 40.78
CA ASP A 11 4.31 -15.33 40.08
C ASP A 11 4.20 -14.14 39.12
N PHE A 12 3.73 -14.39 37.90
CA PHE A 12 3.11 -13.37 37.04
C PHE A 12 1.61 -13.67 36.89
N SER A 13 0.83 -13.03 37.75
CA SER A 13 -0.61 -12.90 37.64
C SER A 13 -0.99 -11.81 36.64
N HIS A 14 -2.13 -12.02 35.98
CA HIS A 14 -2.80 -11.14 35.02
C HIS A 14 -2.85 -9.66 35.41
N GLN A 15 -2.44 -8.77 34.49
CA GLN A 15 -3.05 -7.45 34.29
C GLN A 15 -3.06 -7.04 32.80
N PRO A 16 -4.05 -6.24 32.35
CA PRO A 16 -4.29 -5.96 30.93
C PRO A 16 -3.50 -4.74 30.43
N ILE A 17 -2.91 -4.86 29.24
CA ILE A 17 -2.15 -3.77 28.60
C ILE A 17 -3.11 -2.96 27.73
N ASP A 18 -3.68 -1.92 28.32
CA ASP A 18 -4.11 -0.71 27.61
C ASP A 18 -3.02 0.35 27.80
N SER A 19 -2.20 0.62 26.79
CA SER A 19 -1.48 1.90 26.68
C SER A 19 -0.92 2.15 25.28
N TYR A 20 -1.21 3.34 24.79
CA TYR A 20 -0.72 3.91 23.55
C TYR A 20 0.82 3.93 23.55
N PHE A 21 1.41 3.28 22.56
CA PHE A 21 2.85 3.29 22.33
C PHE A 21 3.28 4.63 21.73
N ILE A 22 3.70 5.56 22.58
CA ILE A 22 4.49 6.72 22.18
C ILE A 22 5.95 6.27 22.26
N PRO A 23 6.72 6.19 21.14
CA PRO A 23 8.09 5.74 21.21
C PRO A 23 8.96 6.78 21.93
N HIS A 24 9.80 6.29 22.83
CA HIS A 24 10.75 7.04 23.63
C HIS A 24 11.78 7.77 22.74
N PRO A 25 12.26 8.98 23.10
CA PRO A 25 13.18 9.80 22.28
C PRO A 25 14.52 9.15 21.89
N SER A 26 14.86 8.00 22.46
CA SER A 26 16.02 7.18 22.07
C SER A 26 15.86 6.49 20.71
N PHE A 27 14.63 6.33 20.18
CA PHE A 27 14.39 5.78 18.83
C PHE A 27 14.74 6.77 17.70
N LEU A 28 14.72 8.08 17.98
CA LEU A 28 15.06 9.13 17.01
C LEU A 28 16.57 9.21 16.75
N TYR A 29 17.41 8.80 17.72
CA TYR A 29 18.87 8.82 17.56
C TYR A 29 19.39 7.66 16.71
N ALA A 30 18.73 6.50 16.71
CA ALA A 30 19.20 5.32 15.98
C ALA A 30 19.12 5.48 14.45
N LEU A 31 18.09 6.18 13.94
CA LEU A 31 17.89 6.40 12.50
C LEU A 31 18.83 7.46 11.89
N SER A 32 19.48 8.29 12.72
CA SER A 32 20.49 9.26 12.26
C SER A 32 21.78 8.59 11.77
N SER A 33 22.01 7.32 12.11
CA SER A 33 23.29 6.63 11.87
C SER A 33 23.31 5.77 10.59
N ALA A 34 22.16 5.58 9.92
CA ALA A 34 22.05 4.68 8.76
C ALA A 34 22.21 5.38 7.39
N PHE A 35 22.34 6.70 7.37
CA PHE A 35 22.61 7.47 6.15
C PHE A 35 23.88 8.28 6.37
N PRO A 36 24.96 8.07 5.59
CA PRO A 36 26.10 8.97 5.64
C PRO A 36 25.63 10.32 5.10
N CYS A 37 25.31 11.23 6.03
CA CYS A 37 25.27 12.65 5.78
C CYS A 37 26.72 13.05 5.50
N THR A 38 27.16 12.93 4.25
CA THR A 38 28.36 13.63 3.80
C THR A 38 28.01 15.11 3.72
N ASP A 39 28.05 15.77 4.87
CA ASP A 39 28.79 17.01 5.02
C ASP A 39 29.04 17.31 6.51
N THR A 40 30.32 17.29 6.83
CA THR A 40 30.96 17.76 8.06
C THR A 40 30.51 19.16 8.44
N LEU A 41 30.02 19.31 9.68
CA LEU A 41 30.14 20.52 10.52
C LEU A 41 30.07 21.88 9.78
N HIS A 42 29.00 22.11 9.02
CA HIS A 42 28.52 23.46 8.73
C HIS A 42 27.12 23.57 9.34
N GLY A 43 26.92 24.57 10.19
CA GLY A 43 25.59 25.02 10.62
C GLY A 43 24.84 25.66 9.46
N GLY A 44 24.63 24.90 8.37
CA GLY A 44 23.88 25.33 7.21
C GLY A 44 22.40 25.39 7.57
N MET A 45 21.88 26.60 7.76
CA MET A 45 20.45 26.81 7.91
C MET A 45 19.72 26.19 6.71
N THR A 46 18.75 25.32 6.96
CA THR A 46 17.91 24.79 5.89
C THR A 46 17.22 25.96 5.17
N PRO A 47 17.23 26.01 3.82
CA PRO A 47 16.74 27.18 3.11
C PRO A 47 15.27 27.52 3.49
N PRO A 48 14.94 28.80 3.72
CA PRO A 48 13.63 29.21 4.22
C PRO A 48 12.50 29.10 3.19
N PHE A 49 12.81 28.80 1.91
CA PHE A 49 11.82 28.64 0.86
C PHE A 49 12.01 27.33 0.10
N CYS A 50 10.96 26.91 -0.61
CA CYS A 50 11.04 25.81 -1.55
C CYS A 50 10.11 26.03 -2.75
N ASP A 51 10.50 25.48 -3.89
CA ASP A 51 9.67 25.46 -5.09
C ASP A 51 8.87 24.17 -5.14
N VAL A 52 7.56 24.31 -5.31
CA VAL A 52 6.59 23.22 -5.30
C VAL A 52 5.93 23.10 -6.66
N ALA A 53 6.01 21.91 -7.26
CA ALA A 53 5.23 21.56 -8.44
C ALA A 53 3.83 21.12 -8.02
N LEU A 54 2.80 21.78 -8.56
CA LEU A 54 1.40 21.44 -8.31
C LEU A 54 0.81 20.71 -9.52
N PRO A 55 -0.12 19.75 -9.33
CA PRO A 55 -0.76 18.99 -10.40
C PRO A 55 -1.78 19.85 -11.18
N LEU A 56 -1.25 20.86 -11.85
CA LEU A 56 -1.95 21.84 -12.65
C LEU A 56 -1.38 21.79 -14.08
N PRO A 57 -2.16 22.19 -15.09
CA PRO A 57 -1.70 22.27 -16.47
C PRO A 57 -0.77 23.47 -16.70
N LEU A 58 0.22 23.65 -15.82
CA LEU A 58 1.20 24.73 -15.82
C LEU A 58 2.60 24.14 -15.81
N ARG A 59 3.48 24.71 -16.64
CA ARG A 59 4.89 24.29 -16.75
C ARG A 59 5.80 24.98 -15.72
N THR A 60 5.22 25.56 -14.68
CA THR A 60 5.93 26.34 -13.66
C THR A 60 5.77 25.71 -12.29
N THR A 61 6.75 25.95 -11.42
CA THR A 61 6.67 25.70 -9.98
C THR A 61 6.19 26.95 -9.25
N PHE A 62 5.79 26.78 -8.00
CA PHE A 62 5.36 27.86 -7.12
C PHE A 62 6.23 27.89 -5.87
N THR A 63 6.75 29.07 -5.50
CA THR A 63 7.59 29.22 -4.32
C THR A 63 6.74 29.39 -3.06
N TYR A 64 7.06 28.62 -2.03
CA TYR A 64 6.44 28.67 -0.70
C TYR A 64 7.51 28.86 0.38
N ALA A 65 7.13 29.49 1.49
CA ALA A 65 7.96 29.57 2.67
C ALA A 65 7.87 28.26 3.48
N VAL A 66 9.00 27.84 4.04
CA VAL A 66 9.12 26.68 4.92
C VAL A 66 9.08 27.18 6.38
N PRO A 67 7.99 26.89 7.13
CA PRO A 67 7.91 27.21 8.55
C PRO A 67 9.10 26.62 9.32
N GLU A 68 9.59 27.33 10.35
CA GLU A 68 10.75 26.91 11.16
C GLU A 68 10.65 25.45 11.64
N MET A 69 9.47 25.05 12.13
CA MET A 69 9.22 23.70 12.64
C MET A 69 9.32 22.60 11.58
N LEU A 70 9.22 22.95 10.29
CA LEU A 70 9.30 22.01 9.17
C LEU A 70 10.68 22.05 8.49
N ARG A 71 11.56 22.98 8.90
CA ARG A 71 12.93 23.05 8.39
C ARG A 71 13.70 21.80 8.82
N GLY A 72 14.35 21.14 7.86
CA GLY A 72 15.02 19.85 8.04
C GLY A 72 14.15 18.63 7.69
N LEU A 73 12.82 18.74 7.76
CA LEU A 73 11.90 17.68 7.31
C LEU A 73 11.57 17.80 5.82
N VAL A 74 11.55 19.03 5.29
CA VAL A 74 11.28 19.28 3.87
C VAL A 74 12.55 19.04 3.04
N GLN A 75 12.45 18.16 2.05
CA GLN A 75 13.52 17.87 1.10
C GLN A 75 12.95 17.82 -0.33
N PRO A 76 13.79 17.97 -1.37
CA PRO A 76 13.38 17.67 -2.74
C PRO A 76 12.78 16.25 -2.84
N GLY A 77 11.62 16.13 -3.49
CA GLY A 77 10.84 14.90 -3.60
C GLY A 77 9.80 14.69 -2.49
N SER A 78 9.83 15.51 -1.43
CA SER A 78 8.79 15.48 -0.39
C SER A 78 7.44 15.91 -0.95
N ARG A 79 6.38 15.20 -0.55
CA ARG A 79 5.00 15.66 -0.79
C ARG A 79 4.58 16.62 0.31
N VAL A 80 4.04 17.75 -0.09
CA VAL A 80 3.61 18.83 0.82
C VAL A 80 2.20 19.26 0.52
N LEU A 81 1.45 19.59 1.57
CA LEU A 81 0.15 20.24 1.48
C LEU A 81 0.37 21.75 1.48
N VAL A 82 -0.08 22.43 0.43
CA VAL A 82 0.08 23.87 0.28
C VAL A 82 -1.23 24.57 -0.09
N PRO A 83 -1.44 25.82 0.35
CA PRO A 83 -2.59 26.59 -0.05
C PRO A 83 -2.41 27.12 -1.48
N PHE A 84 -3.34 26.82 -2.36
CA PHE A 84 -3.42 27.37 -3.71
C PHE A 84 -4.79 28.04 -3.94
N ARG A 85 -4.77 29.37 -4.06
CA ARG A 85 -5.97 30.22 -4.08
C ARG A 85 -6.87 29.97 -2.86
N LYS A 86 -8.03 29.32 -3.05
CA LYS A 86 -9.04 29.02 -2.02
C LYS A 86 -9.05 27.54 -1.60
N LYS A 87 -8.12 26.71 -2.10
CA LYS A 87 -8.07 25.27 -1.84
C LYS A 87 -6.69 24.88 -1.29
N ALA A 88 -6.63 23.81 -0.53
CA ALA A 88 -5.38 23.12 -0.23
C ALA A 88 -5.10 22.09 -1.33
N MET A 89 -3.84 21.95 -1.74
CA MET A 89 -3.43 21.01 -2.78
C MET A 89 -2.15 20.29 -2.36
N VAL A 90 -2.03 19.03 -2.77
CA VAL A 90 -0.79 18.27 -2.63
C VAL A 90 0.13 18.65 -3.78
N GLY A 91 1.36 19.03 -3.44
CA GLY A 91 2.43 19.32 -4.38
C GLY A 91 3.70 18.55 -4.04
N VAL A 92 4.65 18.57 -4.96
CA VAL A 92 5.99 17.97 -4.78
C VAL A 92 7.02 19.07 -4.70
N VAL A 93 7.85 19.03 -3.66
CA VAL A 93 9.00 19.93 -3.54
C VAL A 93 10.05 19.55 -4.59
N VAL A 94 10.38 20.49 -5.46
CA VAL A 94 11.35 20.29 -6.56
C VAL A 94 12.74 20.70 -6.15
N LYS A 95 12.87 21.85 -5.49
CA LYS A 95 14.13 22.39 -4.97
C LYS A 95 13.89 23.26 -3.75
N LEU A 96 14.92 23.37 -2.91
CA LEU A 96 14.98 24.34 -1.82
C LEU A 96 15.57 25.66 -2.36
N ALA A 97 15.17 26.78 -1.78
CA ALA A 97 15.56 28.12 -2.21
C ALA A 97 15.86 29.03 -1.02
N GLU A 98 16.92 29.84 -1.13
CA GLU A 98 17.35 30.76 -0.08
C GLU A 98 16.53 32.05 -0.04
N SER A 99 16.05 32.50 -1.21
CA SER A 99 15.33 33.76 -1.37
C SER A 99 14.01 33.56 -2.10
N ALA A 100 12.98 34.30 -1.67
CA ALA A 100 11.73 34.40 -2.39
C ALA A 100 11.83 35.31 -3.64
N PRO A 101 11.02 35.07 -4.69
CA PRO A 101 10.85 36.01 -5.79
C PRO A 101 10.43 37.40 -5.30
N HIS A 102 11.10 38.45 -5.80
CA HIS A 102 10.80 39.83 -5.41
C HIS A 102 9.35 40.23 -5.70
N GLY A 103 8.76 41.04 -4.82
CA GLY A 103 7.44 41.64 -5.02
C GLY A 103 6.24 40.68 -4.91
N THR A 104 6.45 39.44 -4.46
CA THR A 104 5.39 38.41 -4.40
C THR A 104 5.00 38.09 -2.96
N LYS A 105 3.69 38.02 -2.67
CA LYS A 105 3.19 37.53 -1.39
C LYS A 105 3.38 36.02 -1.29
N ILE A 106 4.32 35.58 -0.46
CA ILE A 106 4.60 34.17 -0.23
C ILE A 106 3.63 33.60 0.80
N ARG A 107 3.14 32.39 0.54
CA ARG A 107 2.38 31.59 1.50
C ARG A 107 3.28 30.50 2.06
N GLU A 108 2.94 30.01 3.24
CA GLU A 108 3.67 28.92 3.89
C GLU A 108 3.12 27.55 3.48
N ILE A 109 3.99 26.54 3.58
CA ILE A 109 3.59 25.14 3.52
C ILE A 109 2.73 24.81 4.73
N THR A 110 1.59 24.17 4.52
CA THR A 110 0.69 23.77 5.61
C THR A 110 1.24 22.56 6.37
N ARG A 111 1.72 21.55 5.63
CA ARG A 111 2.17 20.28 6.21
C ARG A 111 3.04 19.48 5.23
N VAL A 112 4.00 18.72 5.76
CA VAL A 112 4.70 17.64 5.02
C VAL A 112 3.93 16.33 5.20
N LEU A 113 3.71 15.59 4.11
CA LEU A 113 2.88 14.39 4.13
C LEU A 113 3.66 13.11 4.49
N ASP A 114 4.96 13.09 4.20
CA ASP A 114 5.81 11.91 4.34
C ASP A 114 7.08 12.24 5.14
N PHE A 115 7.56 11.29 5.93
CA PHE A 115 8.82 11.42 6.67
C PHE A 115 10.05 11.27 5.78
N VAL A 116 9.93 10.50 4.70
CA VAL A 116 10.96 10.28 3.69
C VAL A 116 10.42 10.81 2.34
N PRO A 117 11.24 11.48 1.50
CA PRO A 117 10.80 11.93 0.18
C PRO A 117 10.23 10.78 -0.64
N ALA A 118 9.03 10.98 -1.20
CA ALA A 118 8.34 9.97 -1.99
C ALA A 118 9.03 9.69 -3.33
N LEU A 119 9.76 10.67 -3.85
CA LEU A 119 10.58 10.58 -5.06
C LEU A 119 12.05 10.76 -4.70
N THR A 120 12.90 9.93 -5.32
CA THR A 120 14.36 10.06 -5.22
C THR A 120 14.85 11.22 -6.11
N PRO A 121 16.05 11.78 -5.87
CA PRO A 121 16.62 12.81 -6.75
C PRO A 121 16.68 12.38 -8.23
N LYS A 122 16.98 11.10 -8.50
CA LYS A 122 16.98 10.53 -9.85
C LYS A 122 15.60 10.49 -10.50
N LEU A 123 14.55 10.21 -9.73
CA LEU A 123 13.18 10.31 -10.22
C LEU A 123 12.77 11.77 -10.49
N ILE A 124 13.27 12.74 -9.73
CA ILE A 124 13.05 14.16 -10.02
C ILE A 124 13.74 14.55 -11.34
N GLU A 125 14.99 14.10 -11.56
CA GLU A 125 15.70 14.28 -12.83
C GLU A 125 14.91 13.69 -14.01
N LEU A 126 14.43 12.45 -13.85
CA LEU A 126 13.59 11.77 -14.84
C LEU A 126 12.29 12.52 -15.10
N ALA A 127 11.62 13.04 -14.07
CA ALA A 127 10.38 13.81 -14.21
C ALA A 127 10.57 15.06 -15.07
N HIS A 128 11.68 15.78 -14.89
CA HIS A 128 12.01 16.94 -15.71
C HIS A 128 12.32 16.55 -17.15
N TRP A 129 13.02 15.43 -17.37
CA TRP A 129 13.25 14.93 -18.72
C TRP A 129 11.93 14.56 -19.41
N ILE A 130 11.02 13.87 -18.73
CA ILE A 130 9.69 13.52 -19.27
C ILE A 130 8.90 14.80 -19.60
N ALA A 131 8.89 15.78 -18.69
CA ALA A 131 8.19 17.04 -18.89
C ALA A 131 8.73 17.81 -20.10
N GLY A 132 10.06 17.85 -20.27
CA GLY A 132 10.72 18.51 -21.39
C GLY A 132 10.49 17.78 -22.71
N TYR A 133 10.74 16.47 -22.75
CA TYR A 133 10.67 15.66 -23.97
C TYR A 133 9.23 15.48 -24.48
N TYR A 134 8.29 15.18 -23.59
CA TYR A 134 6.86 15.01 -23.94
C TYR A 134 6.05 16.31 -23.84
N LEU A 135 6.70 17.45 -23.59
CA LEU A 135 6.07 18.77 -23.49
C LEU A 135 4.91 18.81 -22.46
N ALA A 136 5.01 18.01 -21.39
CA ALA A 136 3.98 17.86 -20.37
C ALA A 136 4.19 18.83 -19.18
N PRO A 137 3.11 19.30 -18.52
CA PRO A 137 3.22 20.04 -17.27
C PRO A 137 3.94 19.22 -16.18
N VAL A 138 5.02 19.76 -15.62
CA VAL A 138 5.89 19.01 -14.67
C VAL A 138 5.12 18.51 -13.45
N GLY A 139 4.13 19.25 -12.97
CA GLY A 139 3.29 18.83 -11.85
C GLY A 139 2.36 17.66 -12.18
N GLU A 140 1.90 17.54 -13.43
CA GLU A 140 1.15 16.36 -13.88
C GLU A 140 2.07 15.14 -14.03
N VAL A 141 3.32 15.34 -14.46
CA VAL A 141 4.35 14.29 -14.48
C VAL A 141 4.59 13.77 -13.07
N PHE A 142 4.85 14.66 -12.09
CA PHE A 142 5.03 14.25 -10.70
C PHE A 142 3.81 13.50 -10.16
N ARG A 143 2.59 13.98 -10.45
CA ARG A 143 1.37 13.28 -10.05
C ARG A 143 1.28 11.87 -10.63
N ALA A 144 1.66 11.69 -11.90
CA ALA A 144 1.64 10.39 -12.56
C ALA A 144 2.73 9.43 -12.02
N MET A 145 3.84 9.98 -11.53
CA MET A 145 4.92 9.20 -10.92
C MET A 145 4.61 8.79 -9.49
N LEU A 146 3.91 9.62 -8.72
CA LEU A 146 3.65 9.35 -7.30
C LEU A 146 2.69 8.18 -7.07
N PRO A 147 2.77 7.52 -5.90
CA PRO A 147 1.70 6.63 -5.48
C PRO A 147 0.41 7.44 -5.41
N PRO A 148 -0.75 6.82 -5.70
CA PRO A 148 -2.03 7.50 -5.55
C PRO A 148 -2.09 8.14 -4.17
N VAL A 149 -2.52 9.39 -4.13
CA VAL A 149 -2.82 10.03 -2.85
C VAL A 149 -3.95 9.20 -2.27
N THR A 150 -3.64 8.35 -1.30
CA THR A 150 -4.65 7.80 -0.43
C THR A 150 -5.20 9.03 0.27
N GLU A 151 -6.30 9.57 -0.24
CA GLU A 151 -6.95 10.72 0.35
C GLU A 151 -7.20 10.35 1.80
N LEU A 152 -6.38 10.93 2.67
CA LEU A 152 -6.72 11.17 4.05
C LEU A 152 -8.00 11.98 3.95
N LYS A 153 -9.15 11.29 4.01
CA LYS A 153 -10.46 11.95 3.88
C LYS A 153 -10.52 12.96 5.01
N SER A 154 -10.32 14.23 4.63
CA SER A 154 -10.45 15.36 5.52
C SER A 154 -11.92 15.50 5.84
N GLN A 155 -12.32 15.10 7.04
CA GLN A 155 -13.64 15.42 7.55
C GLN A 155 -13.46 16.52 8.58
N HIS A 156 -14.12 17.65 8.36
CA HIS A 156 -14.25 18.66 9.40
C HIS A 156 -15.08 18.04 10.52
N GLN A 157 -14.57 18.03 11.74
CA GLN A 157 -15.32 17.66 12.94
C GLN A 157 -15.53 18.89 13.80
N VAL A 158 -16.75 19.03 14.31
CA VAL A 158 -17.11 20.00 15.33
C VAL A 158 -16.79 19.37 16.68
N ILE A 159 -15.95 20.04 17.47
CA ILE A 159 -15.51 19.62 18.79
C ILE A 159 -16.11 20.59 19.81
N LEU A 160 -16.66 20.06 20.90
CA LEU A 160 -17.10 20.87 22.03
C LEU A 160 -15.87 21.35 22.81
N THR A 161 -15.79 22.65 23.08
CA THR A 161 -14.78 23.22 23.99
C THR A 161 -15.23 23.08 25.45
N ASP A 162 -14.35 23.34 26.40
CA ASP A 162 -14.71 23.31 27.83
C ASP A 162 -15.77 24.37 28.16
N ALA A 163 -15.65 25.58 27.59
CA ALA A 163 -16.67 26.62 27.68
C ALA A 163 -18.01 26.18 27.05
N GLY A 164 -17.98 25.42 25.95
CA GLY A 164 -19.16 24.81 25.36
C GLY A 164 -19.82 23.74 26.21
N ARG A 165 -19.02 22.99 26.98
CA ARG A 165 -19.48 21.95 27.91
C ARG A 165 -20.18 22.55 29.12
N GLU A 166 -19.60 23.60 29.71
CA GLU A 166 -20.21 24.38 30.79
C GLU A 166 -21.52 25.03 30.34
N ALA A 167 -21.52 25.65 29.15
CA ALA A 167 -22.75 26.22 28.58
C ALA A 167 -23.85 25.15 28.37
N ALA A 168 -23.48 23.94 27.95
CA ALA A 168 -24.43 22.83 27.81
C ALA A 168 -24.93 22.29 29.17
N GLU A 169 -24.17 22.45 30.25
CA GLU A 169 -24.55 22.03 31.61
C GLU A 169 -25.54 23.00 32.25
N SER A 170 -25.28 24.30 32.15
CA SER A 170 -26.17 25.34 32.67
C SER A 170 -27.57 25.29 32.03
N LEU A 171 -27.68 24.79 30.80
CA LEU A 171 -28.95 24.64 30.07
C LEU A 171 -29.81 23.45 30.53
N SER A 172 -29.26 22.51 31.29
CA SER A 172 -30.03 21.38 31.86
C SER A 172 -30.91 21.78 33.05
N GLY A 173 -30.69 22.98 33.61
CA GLY A 173 -31.42 23.55 34.75
C GLY A 173 -32.59 24.47 34.42
N GLY A 174 -32.95 24.62 33.13
CA GLY A 174 -34.16 25.36 32.72
C GLY A 174 -34.01 26.88 32.54
N GLU A 175 -32.84 27.48 32.79
CA GLU A 175 -32.58 28.88 32.46
C GLU A 175 -31.74 29.00 31.18
N LEU A 176 -32.24 29.77 30.20
CA LEU A 176 -31.50 30.20 29.00
C LEU A 176 -30.42 31.22 29.39
N SER A 177 -29.44 30.78 30.17
CA SER A 177 -28.24 31.55 30.44
C SER A 177 -27.41 31.61 29.14
N HIS A 178 -27.06 32.83 28.72
CA HIS A 178 -26.17 33.15 27.59
C HIS A 178 -26.74 33.33 26.18
N GLY A 179 -27.92 33.92 25.98
CA GLY A 179 -28.28 34.52 24.67
C GLY A 179 -28.09 33.59 23.46
N LEU A 180 -28.30 32.29 23.68
CA LEU A 180 -28.28 31.21 22.70
C LEU A 180 -29.72 30.98 22.23
N THR A 181 -29.87 30.69 20.95
CA THR A 181 -31.17 30.27 20.42
C THR A 181 -31.51 28.85 20.88
N SER A 182 -32.80 28.50 20.90
CA SER A 182 -33.25 27.14 21.26
C SER A 182 -32.60 26.05 20.39
N GLY A 183 -32.34 26.33 19.11
CA GLY A 183 -31.63 25.43 18.21
C GLY A 183 -30.14 25.26 18.53
N GLU A 184 -29.45 26.34 18.92
CA GLU A 184 -28.03 26.29 19.33
C GLU A 184 -27.85 25.54 20.66
N ALA A 185 -28.75 25.76 21.62
CA ALA A 185 -28.76 25.03 22.90
C ALA A 185 -28.96 23.52 22.69
N ALA A 186 -29.96 23.13 21.87
CA ALA A 186 -30.21 21.73 21.53
C ALA A 186 -29.02 21.08 20.79
N PHE A 187 -28.32 21.85 19.95
CA PHE A 187 -27.12 21.38 19.26
C PHE A 187 -25.96 21.09 20.22
N LEU A 188 -25.68 21.97 21.17
CA LEU A 188 -24.62 21.78 22.17
C LEU A 188 -24.91 20.57 23.08
N ALA A 189 -26.17 20.39 23.49
CA ALA A 189 -26.59 19.22 24.27
C ALA A 189 -26.37 17.91 23.49
N LYS A 190 -26.77 17.87 22.21
CA LYS A 190 -26.57 16.72 21.32
C LYS A 190 -25.08 16.43 21.05
N LEU A 191 -24.24 17.47 20.98
CA LEU A 191 -22.79 17.32 20.83
C LEU A 191 -22.17 16.70 22.09
N LYS A 192 -22.66 17.09 23.29
CA LYS A 192 -22.24 16.52 24.57
C LYS A 192 -22.56 15.03 24.68
N GLU A 193 -23.77 14.62 24.33
CA GLU A 193 -24.20 13.20 24.34
C GLU A 193 -23.34 12.32 23.40
N ARG A 194 -22.89 12.88 22.27
CA ARG A 194 -22.06 12.18 21.28
C ARG A 194 -20.55 12.34 21.54
N LYS A 195 -20.13 12.18 22.79
CA LYS A 195 -18.71 12.22 23.21
C LYS A 195 -17.97 13.50 22.79
N ALA A 196 -18.66 14.64 22.72
CA ALA A 196 -18.10 15.97 22.40
C ALA A 196 -17.52 16.14 20.98
N THR A 197 -17.79 15.24 20.03
CA THR A 197 -17.30 15.35 18.65
C THR A 197 -18.37 14.95 17.63
N LEU A 198 -18.50 15.70 16.54
CA LEU A 198 -19.46 15.37 15.48
C LEU A 198 -18.93 15.74 14.08
N PRO A 199 -19.01 14.85 13.10
CA PRO A 199 -18.65 15.18 11.72
C PRO A 199 -19.54 16.27 11.12
N LEU A 200 -18.93 17.27 10.49
CA LEU A 200 -19.62 18.32 9.74
C LEU A 200 -20.27 17.69 8.50
N GLY A 201 -21.61 17.75 8.44
CA GLY A 201 -22.42 17.26 7.34
C GLY A 201 -23.45 18.30 6.86
N PRO A 202 -24.40 17.94 5.99
CA PRO A 202 -25.47 18.86 5.56
C PRO A 202 -26.30 19.35 6.76
N ALA A 203 -26.67 20.63 6.78
CA ALA A 203 -27.37 21.31 7.90
C ALA A 203 -28.59 20.54 8.43
N ALA A 204 -29.28 19.79 7.56
CA ALA A 204 -30.43 18.95 7.91
C ALA A 204 -30.14 17.83 8.93
N LYS A 205 -28.88 17.35 9.04
CA LYS A 205 -28.49 16.33 10.04
C LYS A 205 -27.97 16.93 11.37
N LEU A 206 -27.51 18.19 11.31
CA LEU A 206 -26.93 18.92 12.44
C LEU A 206 -28.01 19.62 13.28
N GLY A 207 -29.14 19.99 12.68
CA GLY A 207 -30.22 20.72 13.37
C GLY A 207 -29.91 22.22 13.56
N VAL A 208 -28.79 22.70 13.04
CA VAL A 208 -28.34 24.09 13.05
C VAL A 208 -27.77 24.46 11.68
N ASP A 209 -27.92 25.74 11.29
CA ASP A 209 -27.42 26.27 10.03
C ASP A 209 -25.94 26.71 10.12
N ALA A 210 -25.34 27.04 8.97
CA ALA A 210 -23.94 27.47 8.90
C ALA A 210 -23.66 28.78 9.67
N SER A 211 -24.67 29.65 9.80
CA SER A 211 -24.55 30.93 10.51
C SER A 211 -24.48 30.70 12.03
N ALA A 212 -25.29 29.78 12.56
CA ALA A 212 -25.26 29.35 13.96
C ALA A 212 -23.92 28.69 14.32
N LEU A 213 -23.38 27.84 13.46
CA LEU A 213 -22.04 27.24 13.68
C LEU A 213 -20.94 28.32 13.75
N GLN A 214 -20.98 29.33 12.88
CA GLN A 214 -20.03 30.45 12.94
C GLN A 214 -20.21 31.33 14.19
N ARG A 215 -21.43 31.49 14.71
CA ARG A 215 -21.69 32.21 15.97
C ARG A 215 -21.16 31.43 17.18
N LEU A 216 -21.44 30.13 17.23
CA LEU A 216 -20.94 29.24 18.29
C LEU A 216 -19.41 29.18 18.30
N GLN A 217 -18.77 29.13 17.12
CA GLN A 217 -17.32 29.16 16.99
C GLN A 217 -16.72 30.51 17.43
N ARG A 218 -17.33 31.64 17.03
CA ARG A 218 -16.89 32.98 17.46
C ARG A 218 -17.03 33.21 18.97
N ARG A 219 -18.04 32.60 19.60
CA ARG A 219 -18.23 32.60 21.06
C ARG A 219 -17.30 31.62 21.78
N GLY A 220 -16.47 30.87 21.06
CA GLY A 220 -15.54 29.89 21.63
C GLY A 220 -16.21 28.62 22.18
N LEU A 221 -17.49 28.38 21.90
CA LEU A 221 -18.25 27.23 22.43
C LEU A 221 -18.01 25.95 21.62
N ILE A 222 -17.57 26.07 20.37
CA ILE A 222 -17.18 24.94 19.52
C ILE A 222 -15.91 25.26 18.74
N GLU A 223 -15.16 24.22 18.40
CA GLU A 223 -14.00 24.29 17.52
C GLU A 223 -14.23 23.39 16.30
N ILE A 224 -13.91 23.86 15.09
CA ILE A 224 -14.00 23.04 13.88
C ILE A 224 -12.58 22.63 13.51
N ARG A 225 -12.24 21.36 13.70
CA ARG A 225 -10.94 20.81 13.31
C ARG A 225 -11.08 19.93 12.08
N GLU A 226 -10.14 20.04 11.17
CA GLU A 226 -9.97 19.08 10.09
C GLU A 226 -9.32 17.82 10.67
N ILE A 227 -10.08 16.72 10.75
CA ILE A 227 -9.55 15.44 11.20
C ILE A 227 -9.38 14.55 10.00
N VAL A 228 -8.17 14.04 9.89
CA VAL A 228 -7.75 13.05 8.91
C VAL A 228 -8.16 11.68 9.45
N GLN A 229 -9.20 11.07 8.88
CA GLN A 229 -9.55 9.69 9.20
C GLN A 229 -8.73 8.73 8.32
N GLY A 230 -7.90 7.89 8.95
CA GLY A 230 -7.44 6.65 8.34
C GLY A 230 -8.64 5.71 8.17
N ARG A 231 -8.83 5.12 6.99
CA ARG A 231 -9.87 4.09 6.82
C ARG A 231 -9.53 2.88 7.70
N SER A 232 -10.55 2.33 8.37
CA SER A 232 -10.45 1.05 9.07
C SER A 232 -9.96 -0.04 8.11
N ARG A 233 -9.07 -0.90 8.63
CA ARG A 233 -8.48 -2.03 7.89
C ARG A 233 -9.60 -2.92 7.34
N ARG A 234 -9.47 -3.40 6.10
CA ARG A 234 -10.38 -4.43 5.57
C ARG A 234 -10.17 -5.70 6.39
N THR A 235 -11.24 -6.29 6.88
CA THR A 235 -11.23 -7.61 7.53
C THR A 235 -11.68 -8.67 6.54
N GLN A 236 -11.25 -9.91 6.76
CA GLN A 236 -11.77 -11.09 6.11
C GLN A 236 -12.28 -12.07 7.16
N ARG A 237 -13.34 -12.80 6.80
CA ARG A 237 -13.91 -13.86 7.62
C ARG A 237 -13.14 -15.15 7.36
N VAL A 238 -12.38 -15.59 8.37
CA VAL A 238 -11.62 -16.85 8.35
C VAL A 238 -12.47 -17.94 8.99
N ILE A 239 -12.45 -19.14 8.40
CA ILE A 239 -13.21 -20.31 8.83
C ILE A 239 -12.22 -21.38 9.26
N ALA A 240 -12.41 -21.94 10.47
CA ALA A 240 -11.62 -23.06 10.97
C ALA A 240 -12.51 -24.25 11.33
N TRP A 241 -11.92 -25.44 11.33
CA TRP A 241 -12.56 -26.63 11.82
C TRP A 241 -12.60 -26.59 13.35
N LYS A 242 -13.80 -26.55 13.92
CA LYS A 242 -14.00 -26.60 15.35
C LYS A 242 -14.25 -28.06 15.69
N GLY A 243 -13.17 -28.81 15.89
CA GLY A 243 -13.24 -30.23 16.26
C GLY A 243 -14.15 -30.42 17.48
N GLY A 244 -15.38 -30.80 17.24
CA GLY A 244 -16.37 -31.11 18.24
C GLY A 244 -16.61 -32.62 18.23
N THR A 245 -16.39 -33.24 19.38
CA THR A 245 -16.83 -34.57 19.81
C THR A 245 -18.36 -34.70 19.66
N THR A 246 -18.82 -34.80 18.41
CA THR A 246 -20.24 -34.96 18.05
C THR A 246 -20.45 -36.20 17.18
N THR A 247 -19.42 -37.04 17.02
CA THR A 247 -19.56 -38.39 16.48
C THR A 247 -20.36 -39.30 17.41
N GLU A 248 -20.41 -39.01 18.72
CA GLU A 248 -21.17 -39.83 19.68
C GLU A 248 -22.67 -39.48 19.75
N LYS A 249 -23.06 -38.21 19.51
CA LYS A 249 -24.47 -37.80 19.58
C LYS A 249 -25.29 -38.02 18.30
N LEU A 250 -24.63 -38.28 17.17
CA LEU A 250 -25.30 -38.62 15.91
C LEU A 250 -25.59 -40.12 15.79
N VAL A 251 -24.74 -40.97 16.38
CA VAL A 251 -24.94 -42.43 16.39
C VAL A 251 -26.13 -42.84 17.26
N GLU A 252 -26.43 -42.11 18.34
CA GLU A 252 -27.60 -42.40 19.18
C GLU A 252 -28.95 -42.02 18.55
N LYS A 253 -28.97 -41.07 17.60
CA LYS A 253 -30.20 -40.72 16.85
C LYS A 253 -30.42 -41.58 15.61
N GLU A 254 -29.36 -42.15 15.03
CA GLU A 254 -29.47 -43.03 13.83
C GLU A 254 -30.03 -44.42 14.18
N ASN A 255 -29.85 -44.91 15.42
CA ASN A 255 -30.40 -46.22 15.85
C ASN A 255 -31.94 -46.22 16.08
N GLU A 256 -32.58 -45.06 16.20
CA GLU A 256 -34.05 -44.99 16.35
C GLU A 256 -34.79 -44.82 15.00
N GLU A 257 -34.14 -44.29 13.96
CA GLU A 257 -34.77 -44.06 12.65
C GLU A 257 -34.59 -45.22 11.65
N GLU A 258 -33.61 -46.12 11.83
CA GLU A 258 -33.43 -47.29 10.95
C GLU A 258 -34.52 -48.36 11.07
N ASN A 259 -35.34 -48.33 12.13
CA ASN A 259 -36.39 -49.33 12.33
C ASN A 259 -37.76 -48.97 11.74
N ASN A 260 -37.89 -47.87 10.99
CA ASN A 260 -39.14 -47.57 10.30
C ASN A 260 -38.89 -46.84 8.98
N THR A 261 -38.85 -47.60 7.88
CA THR A 261 -39.77 -47.47 6.72
C THR A 261 -39.18 -48.11 5.46
N GLU A 262 -39.67 -49.31 5.14
CA GLU A 262 -39.63 -49.84 3.78
C GLU A 262 -40.66 -49.08 2.92
N THR A 263 -40.25 -48.00 2.23
CA THR A 263 -41.03 -47.46 1.09
C THR A 263 -40.14 -46.89 -0.03
N PRO A 264 -40.63 -46.85 -1.29
CA PRO A 264 -39.82 -46.51 -2.47
C PRO A 264 -39.41 -45.02 -2.58
N LEU A 265 -39.71 -44.18 -1.59
CA LEU A 265 -39.29 -42.76 -1.55
C LEU A 265 -37.88 -42.55 -0.95
N GLY A 266 -37.28 -43.55 -0.30
CA GLY A 266 -35.99 -43.42 0.39
C GLY A 266 -34.75 -43.28 -0.51
N ALA A 267 -34.83 -43.72 -1.78
CA ALA A 267 -33.67 -43.74 -2.68
C ALA A 267 -33.17 -42.34 -3.12
N ALA A 268 -34.07 -41.34 -3.15
CA ALA A 268 -33.71 -39.96 -3.46
C ALA A 268 -33.10 -39.23 -2.24
N GLN A 269 -33.60 -39.52 -1.04
CA GLN A 269 -33.11 -38.97 0.23
C GLN A 269 -31.71 -39.54 0.59
N GLY A 270 -31.49 -40.84 0.37
CA GLY A 270 -30.18 -41.48 0.60
C GLY A 270 -29.06 -40.95 -0.30
N LYS A 271 -29.34 -40.66 -1.58
CA LYS A 271 -28.35 -40.08 -2.51
C LYS A 271 -27.99 -38.64 -2.15
N GLN A 272 -28.94 -37.83 -1.70
CA GLN A 272 -28.66 -36.46 -1.23
C GLN A 272 -27.89 -36.45 0.10
N SER A 273 -28.17 -37.38 1.00
CA SER A 273 -27.44 -37.56 2.27
C SER A 273 -25.99 -37.98 2.04
N ALA A 274 -25.72 -38.92 1.14
CA ALA A 274 -24.36 -39.35 0.80
C ALA A 274 -23.53 -38.24 0.11
N LEU A 275 -24.13 -37.48 -0.80
CA LEU A 275 -23.46 -36.37 -1.46
C LEU A 275 -23.16 -35.22 -0.48
N ARG A 276 -24.03 -35.04 0.52
CA ARG A 276 -23.86 -34.10 1.63
C ARG A 276 -22.67 -34.51 2.51
N LYS A 277 -22.62 -35.76 2.97
CA LYS A 277 -21.51 -36.29 3.78
C LYS A 277 -20.15 -36.12 3.05
N ARG A 278 -20.09 -36.36 1.73
CA ARG A 278 -18.87 -36.14 0.93
C ARG A 278 -18.39 -34.68 0.88
N ARG A 279 -19.31 -33.71 0.80
CA ARG A 279 -18.97 -32.27 0.76
C ARG A 279 -18.49 -31.77 2.12
N GLU A 280 -19.10 -32.25 3.19
CA GLU A 280 -18.69 -31.95 4.56
C GLU A 280 -17.32 -32.56 4.87
N GLU A 281 -17.06 -33.81 4.45
CA GLU A 281 -15.76 -34.47 4.60
C GLU A 281 -14.65 -33.74 3.82
N ARG A 282 -14.95 -33.24 2.62
CA ARG A 282 -13.97 -32.46 1.85
C ARG A 282 -13.61 -31.14 2.52
N VAL A 283 -14.58 -30.47 3.15
CA VAL A 283 -14.33 -29.23 3.93
C VAL A 283 -13.50 -29.55 5.17
N ARG A 284 -13.79 -30.68 5.83
CA ARG A 284 -13.03 -31.15 6.99
C ARG A 284 -11.58 -31.46 6.63
N GLU A 285 -11.34 -32.31 5.64
CA GLU A 285 -10.00 -32.70 5.18
C GLU A 285 -9.14 -31.47 4.82
N LEU A 286 -9.75 -30.49 4.14
CA LEU A 286 -9.07 -29.26 3.74
C LEU A 286 -8.65 -28.39 4.94
N LEU A 287 -9.52 -28.25 5.94
CA LEU A 287 -9.32 -27.37 7.11
C LEU A 287 -8.56 -28.04 8.26
N GLU A 288 -8.69 -29.35 8.45
CA GLU A 288 -8.09 -30.10 9.56
C GLU A 288 -6.74 -30.73 9.17
N THR A 289 -6.59 -31.20 7.92
CA THR A 289 -5.43 -32.02 7.50
C THR A 289 -4.53 -31.31 6.48
N GLU A 290 -5.12 -30.62 5.49
CA GLU A 290 -4.32 -30.06 4.38
C GLU A 290 -3.77 -28.65 4.64
N ARG A 291 -4.61 -27.72 5.14
CA ARG A 291 -4.27 -26.28 5.09
C ARG A 291 -4.59 -25.44 6.33
N GLY A 292 -5.32 -25.98 7.31
CA GLY A 292 -5.71 -25.19 8.49
C GLY A 292 -6.85 -24.19 8.20
N PRO A 293 -7.02 -23.17 9.05
CA PRO A 293 -8.03 -22.12 8.87
C PRO A 293 -7.89 -21.39 7.53
N LEU A 294 -9.00 -21.14 6.84
CA LEU A 294 -8.99 -20.49 5.52
C LEU A 294 -10.02 -19.35 5.40
N PRO A 295 -9.71 -18.30 4.61
CA PRO A 295 -10.69 -17.28 4.25
C PRO A 295 -11.89 -17.89 3.52
N LEU A 296 -13.11 -17.45 3.85
CA LEU A 296 -14.35 -17.98 3.29
C LEU A 296 -14.33 -18.09 1.74
N PRO A 297 -13.89 -17.08 0.95
CA PRO A 297 -13.86 -17.19 -0.51
C PRO A 297 -12.93 -18.30 -1.03
N GLN A 298 -11.79 -18.52 -0.35
CA GLN A 298 -10.82 -19.55 -0.74
C GLN A 298 -11.36 -20.95 -0.41
N LEU A 299 -11.97 -21.11 0.77
CA LEU A 299 -12.61 -22.36 1.18
C LEU A 299 -13.68 -22.81 0.18
N LEU A 300 -14.57 -21.90 -0.25
CA LEU A 300 -15.62 -22.22 -1.22
C LEU A 300 -15.05 -22.73 -2.55
N LYS A 301 -13.93 -22.15 -3.00
CA LYS A 301 -13.28 -22.51 -4.25
C LYS A 301 -12.53 -23.85 -4.15
N LEU A 302 -11.73 -24.04 -3.10
CA LEU A 302 -10.89 -25.23 -2.92
C LEU A 302 -11.71 -26.48 -2.57
N ALA A 303 -12.73 -26.33 -1.72
CA ALA A 303 -13.63 -27.42 -1.38
C ALA A 303 -14.74 -27.62 -2.41
N GLN A 304 -14.87 -26.73 -3.41
CA GLN A 304 -15.95 -26.72 -4.42
C GLN A 304 -17.36 -26.80 -3.80
N VAL A 305 -17.56 -26.09 -2.69
CA VAL A 305 -18.83 -26.03 -1.97
C VAL A 305 -19.46 -24.65 -2.07
N THR A 306 -20.77 -24.59 -1.93
CA THR A 306 -21.50 -23.31 -1.91
C THR A 306 -21.48 -22.70 -0.51
N ARG A 307 -21.68 -21.38 -0.45
CA ARG A 307 -21.75 -20.65 0.83
C ARG A 307 -22.80 -21.23 1.77
N ALA A 308 -23.91 -21.73 1.24
CA ALA A 308 -24.97 -22.36 2.03
C ALA A 308 -24.48 -23.60 2.82
N VAL A 309 -23.53 -24.36 2.28
CA VAL A 309 -22.95 -25.52 2.97
C VAL A 309 -22.11 -25.07 4.16
N VAL A 310 -21.24 -24.07 3.96
CA VAL A 310 -20.35 -23.54 5.01
C VAL A 310 -21.14 -22.82 6.12
N GLU A 311 -22.10 -21.96 5.77
CA GLU A 311 -22.94 -21.28 6.77
C GLU A 311 -23.81 -22.27 7.55
N ARG A 312 -24.23 -23.38 6.93
CA ARG A 312 -24.91 -24.46 7.65
C ARG A 312 -23.95 -25.15 8.63
N MET A 313 -22.74 -25.53 8.21
CA MET A 313 -21.76 -26.18 9.09
C MET A 313 -21.32 -25.27 10.25
N LEU A 314 -21.29 -23.95 10.06
CA LEU A 314 -21.10 -22.96 11.12
C LEU A 314 -22.28 -22.95 12.12
N ARG A 315 -23.53 -23.03 11.63
CA ARG A 315 -24.72 -23.16 12.49
C ARG A 315 -24.76 -24.48 13.24
N ASP A 316 -24.35 -25.57 12.60
CA ASP A 316 -24.29 -26.91 13.16
C ASP A 316 -23.11 -27.07 14.15
N GLY A 317 -22.29 -26.02 14.33
CA GLY A 317 -21.21 -25.98 15.32
C GLY A 317 -19.94 -26.76 14.92
N LEU A 318 -19.86 -27.25 13.69
CA LEU A 318 -18.71 -27.99 13.15
C LEU A 318 -17.56 -27.07 12.73
N LEU A 319 -17.87 -25.80 12.45
CA LEU A 319 -16.91 -24.79 12.05
C LEU A 319 -16.96 -23.62 13.04
N GLU A 320 -15.86 -22.90 13.15
CA GLU A 320 -15.82 -21.59 13.78
C GLU A 320 -15.37 -20.53 12.78
N SER A 321 -15.73 -19.27 13.08
CA SER A 321 -15.30 -18.14 12.26
C SER A 321 -14.95 -16.94 13.11
N TRP A 322 -13.87 -16.27 12.75
CA TRP A 322 -13.50 -14.95 13.28
C TRP A 322 -13.27 -13.97 12.14
N GLU A 323 -13.29 -12.68 12.48
CA GLU A 323 -12.88 -11.61 11.59
C GLU A 323 -11.40 -11.32 11.83
N GLU A 324 -10.59 -11.48 10.80
CA GLU A 324 -9.17 -11.20 10.83
C GLU A 324 -8.89 -9.95 10.00
N PRO A 325 -8.08 -8.99 10.48
CA PRO A 325 -7.60 -7.92 9.62
C PRO A 325 -6.82 -8.58 8.48
N ILE A 326 -7.17 -8.26 7.23
CA ILE A 326 -6.33 -8.67 6.11
C ILE A 326 -4.99 -7.97 6.31
N ASP A 327 -3.96 -8.71 6.68
CA ASP A 327 -2.61 -8.21 6.49
C ASP A 327 -2.39 -8.21 4.98
N PRO A 328 -2.23 -7.04 4.33
CA PRO A 328 -1.90 -7.03 2.91
C PRO A 328 -0.60 -7.78 2.59
N ALA A 329 0.20 -8.21 3.59
CA ALA A 329 1.40 -9.03 3.43
C ALA A 329 1.10 -10.48 3.03
N GLU A 330 -0.05 -11.04 3.44
CA GLU A 330 -0.40 -12.40 3.07
C GLU A 330 -1.03 -12.41 1.68
N ASP A 331 -0.18 -12.59 0.67
CA ASP A 331 -0.64 -12.84 -0.68
C ASP A 331 -1.38 -14.19 -0.71
N PRO A 332 -2.66 -14.24 -1.16
CA PRO A 332 -3.43 -15.48 -1.35
C PRO A 332 -2.74 -16.56 -2.21
N PHE A 333 -1.62 -16.24 -2.86
CA PHE A 333 -0.89 -17.09 -3.80
C PHE A 333 0.50 -17.52 -3.32
N ASP A 334 0.88 -17.27 -2.06
CA ASP A 334 2.21 -17.60 -1.49
C ASP A 334 2.46 -19.11 -1.24
N ALA A 335 1.51 -19.97 -1.60
CA ALA A 335 1.64 -21.41 -1.36
C ALA A 335 2.43 -22.12 -2.48
N GLY A 336 3.72 -22.36 -2.24
CA GLY A 336 4.35 -23.66 -2.53
C GLY A 336 4.79 -23.97 -3.96
N ASN A 337 4.84 -23.01 -4.88
CA ASN A 337 5.53 -23.24 -6.16
C ASN A 337 7.03 -23.07 -5.93
N SER A 338 7.82 -24.13 -6.13
CA SER A 338 9.26 -24.02 -6.39
C SER A 338 9.43 -23.94 -7.91
N PRO A 339 10.23 -23.01 -8.45
CA PRO A 339 10.39 -22.95 -9.88
C PRO A 339 11.17 -24.20 -10.33
N PRO A 340 10.83 -24.80 -11.48
CA PRO A 340 11.68 -25.81 -12.08
C PRO A 340 13.08 -25.23 -12.31
N ALA A 341 14.11 -25.91 -11.81
CA ALA A 341 15.50 -25.58 -12.13
C ALA A 341 15.79 -26.02 -13.56
N HIS A 342 15.41 -25.20 -14.54
CA HIS A 342 15.65 -25.47 -15.94
C HIS A 342 17.16 -25.38 -16.23
N GLU A 343 17.70 -26.37 -16.94
CA GLU A 343 19.04 -26.24 -17.54
C GLU A 343 18.95 -25.29 -18.73
N LEU A 344 19.92 -24.37 -18.83
CA LEU A 344 19.97 -23.43 -19.95
C LEU A 344 20.46 -24.15 -21.20
N ASN A 345 19.89 -23.80 -22.35
CA ASN A 345 20.48 -24.19 -23.62
C ASN A 345 21.68 -23.29 -23.96
N ALA A 346 22.48 -23.69 -24.96
CA ALA A 346 23.68 -22.96 -25.37
C ALA A 346 23.42 -21.49 -25.78
N GLU A 347 22.27 -21.20 -26.38
CA GLU A 347 21.90 -19.84 -26.79
C GLU A 347 21.60 -18.96 -25.57
N GLN A 348 20.86 -19.48 -24.60
CA GLN A 348 20.56 -18.80 -23.34
C GLN A 348 21.82 -18.58 -22.50
N GLU A 349 22.74 -19.56 -22.45
CA GLU A 349 24.04 -19.40 -21.79
C GLU A 349 24.87 -18.29 -22.43
N SER A 350 24.91 -18.25 -23.77
CA SER A 350 25.58 -17.20 -24.53
C SER A 350 24.97 -15.82 -24.24
N ALA A 351 23.64 -15.72 -24.23
CA ALA A 351 22.92 -14.49 -23.91
C ALA A 351 23.24 -14.00 -22.48
N ILE A 352 23.21 -14.88 -21.48
CA ILE A 352 23.58 -14.54 -20.12
C ILE A 352 25.04 -14.08 -20.04
N LYS A 353 25.97 -14.77 -20.71
CA LYS A 353 27.37 -14.36 -20.75
C LYS A 353 27.54 -12.93 -21.30
N ALA A 354 26.81 -12.58 -22.35
CA ALA A 354 26.81 -11.22 -22.91
C ALA A 354 26.22 -10.17 -21.95
N ILE A 355 25.18 -10.54 -21.19
CA ILE A 355 24.60 -9.69 -20.14
C ILE A 355 25.58 -9.49 -18.98
N ARG A 356 26.27 -10.56 -18.54
CA ARG A 356 27.28 -10.53 -17.47
C ARG A 356 28.43 -9.59 -17.79
N ALA A 357 28.94 -9.67 -19.02
CA ALA A 357 30.00 -8.79 -19.49
C ALA A 357 29.60 -7.30 -19.38
N ARG A 358 28.32 -6.98 -19.63
CA ARG A 358 27.81 -5.61 -19.41
C ARG A 358 27.72 -5.23 -17.95
N PHE A 359 27.29 -6.14 -17.08
CA PHE A 359 27.23 -5.86 -15.65
C PHE A 359 28.61 -5.55 -15.05
N GLU A 360 29.68 -6.14 -15.59
CA GLU A 360 31.07 -5.89 -15.19
C GLU A 360 31.57 -4.49 -15.58
N LEU A 361 31.11 -3.94 -16.70
CA LEU A 361 31.48 -2.58 -17.11
C LEU A 361 30.96 -1.50 -16.15
N GLY A 362 29.79 -1.73 -15.52
CA GLY A 362 29.19 -0.77 -14.60
C GLY A 362 28.72 0.54 -15.26
N GLU A 363 28.53 0.52 -16.57
CA GLU A 363 28.09 1.66 -17.39
C GLU A 363 26.71 1.43 -17.99
N PHE A 364 26.11 2.50 -18.51
CA PHE A 364 24.87 2.41 -19.27
C PHE A 364 25.03 1.48 -20.49
N GLY A 365 24.01 0.65 -20.72
CA GLY A 365 23.92 -0.16 -21.92
C GLY A 365 22.49 -0.43 -22.33
N VAL A 366 22.30 -0.68 -23.62
CA VAL A 366 21.07 -1.26 -24.17
C VAL A 366 21.45 -2.56 -24.85
N GLN A 367 20.67 -3.62 -24.62
CA GLN A 367 20.80 -4.90 -25.29
C GLN A 367 19.42 -5.42 -25.67
N LEU A 368 19.30 -5.96 -26.89
CA LEU A 368 18.11 -6.65 -27.36
C LEU A 368 18.30 -8.16 -27.12
N LEU A 369 17.35 -8.77 -26.41
CA LEU A 369 17.17 -10.20 -26.32
C LEU A 369 16.06 -10.61 -27.29
N HIS A 370 16.48 -11.00 -28.49
CA HIS A 370 15.58 -11.49 -29.53
C HIS A 370 15.30 -12.98 -29.33
N GLY A 371 14.03 -13.36 -29.31
CA GLY A 371 13.63 -14.76 -29.23
C GLY A 371 12.12 -14.95 -29.39
N VAL A 372 11.73 -15.93 -30.22
CA VAL A 372 10.31 -16.30 -30.43
C VAL A 372 9.65 -16.74 -29.12
N THR A 373 8.33 -16.66 -29.03
CA THR A 373 7.58 -17.13 -27.87
C THR A 373 7.91 -18.59 -27.57
N GLY A 374 8.19 -18.91 -26.30
CA GLY A 374 8.60 -20.26 -25.87
C GLY A 374 10.10 -20.54 -25.96
N SER A 375 10.93 -19.64 -26.50
CA SER A 375 12.41 -19.76 -26.48
C SER A 375 13.05 -19.64 -25.10
N GLY A 376 12.27 -19.28 -24.07
CA GLY A 376 12.75 -19.14 -22.70
C GLY A 376 13.37 -17.77 -22.36
N LYS A 377 12.97 -16.68 -23.03
CA LYS A 377 13.40 -15.31 -22.67
C LYS A 377 13.25 -15.00 -21.17
N THR A 378 12.15 -15.45 -20.57
CA THR A 378 11.87 -15.26 -19.14
C THR A 378 12.95 -15.87 -18.25
N GLU A 379 13.48 -17.05 -18.60
CA GLU A 379 14.54 -17.71 -17.83
C GLU A 379 15.82 -16.85 -17.81
N VAL A 380 16.16 -16.24 -18.95
CA VAL A 380 17.28 -15.30 -19.06
C VAL A 380 17.03 -14.06 -18.19
N TYR A 381 15.80 -13.53 -18.16
CA TYR A 381 15.45 -12.39 -17.30
C TYR A 381 15.62 -12.72 -15.81
N LEU A 382 15.07 -13.84 -15.36
CA LEU A 382 15.11 -14.24 -13.95
C LEU A 382 16.56 -14.41 -13.46
N ARG A 383 17.42 -15.02 -14.28
CA ARG A 383 18.85 -15.16 -13.97
C ARG A 383 19.61 -13.83 -14.00
N ALA A 384 19.30 -12.96 -14.95
CA ALA A 384 19.87 -11.61 -15.00
C ALA A 384 19.49 -10.79 -13.75
N VAL A 385 18.23 -10.88 -13.29
CA VAL A 385 17.77 -10.26 -12.05
C VAL A 385 18.48 -10.87 -10.85
N GLN A 386 18.58 -12.20 -10.75
CA GLN A 386 19.28 -12.89 -9.67
C GLN A 386 20.72 -12.41 -9.51
N GLU A 387 21.45 -12.31 -10.62
CA GLU A 387 22.83 -11.86 -10.61
C GLU A 387 22.95 -10.37 -10.25
N MET A 388 22.02 -9.54 -10.72
CA MET A 388 21.99 -8.13 -10.34
C MET A 388 21.76 -7.94 -8.83
N LEU A 389 20.87 -8.74 -8.25
CA LEU A 389 20.63 -8.74 -6.80
C LEU A 389 21.86 -9.21 -6.01
N ALA A 390 22.57 -10.23 -6.50
CA ALA A 390 23.81 -10.74 -5.92
C ALA A 390 24.93 -9.68 -5.90
N ARG A 391 24.90 -8.73 -6.84
CA ARG A 391 25.79 -7.55 -6.89
C ARG A 391 25.34 -6.40 -5.98
N GLY A 392 24.31 -6.59 -5.15
CA GLY A 392 23.79 -5.56 -4.23
C GLY A 392 22.93 -4.48 -4.91
N LYS A 393 22.61 -4.61 -6.20
CA LYS A 393 21.79 -3.64 -6.95
C LYS A 393 20.32 -4.05 -6.99
N THR A 394 19.48 -3.22 -7.60
CA THR A 394 18.03 -3.45 -7.75
C THR A 394 17.64 -3.59 -9.23
N ALA A 395 16.44 -4.15 -9.47
CA ALA A 395 15.96 -4.41 -10.83
C ALA A 395 14.48 -4.05 -11.03
N ILE A 396 14.16 -3.59 -12.25
CA ILE A 396 12.79 -3.35 -12.71
C ILE A 396 12.48 -4.28 -13.87
N VAL A 397 11.32 -4.92 -13.86
CA VAL A 397 10.82 -5.74 -14.97
C VAL A 397 9.47 -5.16 -15.42
N LEU A 398 9.45 -4.60 -16.62
CA LEU A 398 8.26 -4.07 -17.27
C LEU A 398 7.67 -5.12 -18.21
N VAL A 399 6.37 -5.34 -18.08
CA VAL A 399 5.60 -6.27 -18.92
C VAL A 399 4.37 -5.59 -19.51
N PRO A 400 3.87 -6.03 -20.68
CA PRO A 400 2.72 -5.41 -21.34
C PRO A 400 1.40 -5.64 -20.58
N GLU A 401 1.21 -6.82 -19.99
CA GLU A 401 -0.08 -7.25 -19.44
C GLU A 401 -0.06 -7.50 -17.93
N ILE A 402 -1.21 -7.27 -17.29
CA ILE A 402 -1.41 -7.51 -15.85
C ILE A 402 -1.26 -9.00 -15.51
N ALA A 403 -1.80 -9.89 -16.35
CA ALA A 403 -1.69 -11.33 -16.15
C ALA A 403 -0.23 -11.80 -16.14
N LEU A 404 0.57 -11.27 -17.08
CA LEU A 404 2.00 -11.54 -17.14
C LEU A 404 2.74 -10.93 -15.95
N THR A 405 2.31 -9.76 -15.47
CA THR A 405 2.86 -9.13 -14.25
C THR A 405 2.72 -10.06 -13.05
N LEU A 406 1.52 -10.62 -12.84
CA LEU A 406 1.24 -11.53 -11.75
C LEU A 406 2.03 -12.84 -11.90
N TRP A 407 2.15 -13.35 -13.12
CA TRP A 407 2.91 -14.57 -13.38
C TRP A 407 4.41 -14.38 -13.13
N ILE A 408 5.05 -13.35 -13.72
CA ILE A 408 6.48 -13.05 -13.48
C ILE A 408 6.72 -12.71 -12.01
N GLY A 409 5.82 -11.94 -11.38
CA GLY A 409 5.89 -11.64 -9.95
C GLY A 409 5.94 -12.91 -9.10
N ARG A 410 5.08 -13.90 -9.41
CA ARG A 410 5.11 -15.22 -8.75
C ARG A 410 6.41 -15.98 -9.03
N GLN A 411 6.90 -15.98 -10.27
CA GLN A 411 8.17 -16.63 -10.59
C GLN A 411 9.33 -15.99 -9.81
N CYS A 412 9.42 -14.66 -9.76
CA CYS A 412 10.42 -13.96 -8.96
C CYS A 412 10.36 -14.35 -7.48
N ARG A 413 9.17 -14.30 -6.86
CA ARG A 413 9.02 -14.68 -5.43
C ARG A 413 9.39 -16.13 -5.16
N SER A 414 8.96 -17.03 -6.06
CA SER A 414 9.29 -18.46 -6.00
C SER A 414 10.79 -18.72 -6.17
N TRP A 415 11.43 -18.03 -7.12
CA TRP A 415 12.85 -18.20 -7.46
C TRP A 415 13.78 -17.65 -6.39
N PHE A 416 13.40 -16.52 -5.80
CA PHE A 416 14.18 -15.88 -4.75
C PHE A 416 13.81 -16.43 -3.35
N GLY A 417 12.71 -17.18 -3.23
CA GLY A 417 12.27 -17.89 -2.04
C GLY A 417 11.81 -16.98 -0.89
N ALA A 418 11.39 -17.58 0.22
CA ALA A 418 11.03 -16.88 1.47
C ALA A 418 12.18 -16.05 2.08
N ARG A 419 13.41 -16.21 1.57
CA ARG A 419 14.58 -15.37 1.92
C ARG A 419 14.56 -14.00 1.25
N PHE A 420 13.71 -13.79 0.25
CA PHE A 420 13.56 -12.53 -0.46
C PHE A 420 12.09 -12.12 -0.51
N GLU A 421 11.60 -11.57 0.60
CA GLU A 421 10.40 -10.71 0.68
C GLU A 421 10.47 -9.48 -0.26
N GLY A 422 11.56 -9.35 -1.03
CA GLY A 422 11.98 -8.18 -1.76
C GLY A 422 11.41 -7.98 -3.16
N VAL A 423 10.26 -8.58 -3.52
CA VAL A 423 9.62 -8.37 -4.82
C VAL A 423 8.30 -7.63 -4.66
N ALA A 424 8.23 -6.41 -5.21
CA ALA A 424 7.01 -5.61 -5.30
C ALA A 424 6.34 -5.78 -6.67
N VAL A 425 5.02 -5.86 -6.67
CA VAL A 425 4.21 -5.96 -7.89
C VAL A 425 3.42 -4.67 -8.07
N LEU A 426 3.59 -3.96 -9.18
CA LEU A 426 2.94 -2.68 -9.46
C LEU A 426 2.15 -2.71 -10.76
N HIS A 427 0.81 -2.71 -10.67
CA HIS A 427 -0.08 -2.64 -11.83
C HIS A 427 -1.37 -1.89 -11.55
N SER A 428 -2.13 -1.56 -12.60
CA SER A 428 -3.37 -0.78 -12.52
C SER A 428 -4.53 -1.51 -11.83
N ALA A 429 -4.53 -2.85 -11.80
CA ALA A 429 -5.56 -3.62 -11.08
C ALA A 429 -5.43 -3.59 -9.53
N LEU A 430 -4.35 -3.06 -8.97
CA LEU A 430 -4.24 -2.85 -7.53
C LEU A 430 -5.10 -1.66 -7.10
N SER A 431 -5.70 -1.75 -5.91
CA SER A 431 -6.32 -0.58 -5.29
C SER A 431 -5.28 0.49 -4.96
N ASP A 432 -5.73 1.73 -4.79
CA ASP A 432 -4.85 2.84 -4.43
C ASP A 432 -4.07 2.60 -3.14
N VAL A 433 -4.66 1.88 -2.20
CA VAL A 433 -4.04 1.51 -0.91
C VAL A 433 -2.92 0.49 -1.13
N GLU A 434 -3.18 -0.56 -1.89
CA GLU A 434 -2.19 -1.61 -2.19
C GLU A 434 -1.02 -1.04 -2.99
N ARG A 435 -1.30 -0.25 -4.02
CA ARG A 435 -0.27 0.41 -4.83
C ARG A 435 0.58 1.38 -4.02
N ALA A 436 -0.04 2.15 -3.11
CA ALA A 436 0.70 3.02 -2.20
C ALA A 436 1.56 2.23 -1.22
N ARG A 437 1.06 1.09 -0.71
CA ARG A 437 1.85 0.20 0.14
C ARG A 437 3.08 -0.34 -0.58
N GLU A 438 2.90 -0.95 -1.75
CA GLU A 438 4.01 -1.50 -2.55
C GLU A 438 5.03 -0.40 -2.91
N TRP A 439 4.56 0.81 -3.21
CA TRP A 439 5.43 1.96 -3.43
C TRP A 439 6.33 2.24 -2.22
N TRP A 440 5.78 2.27 -1.00
CA TRP A 440 6.56 2.52 0.21
C TRP A 440 7.47 1.35 0.58
N ARG A 441 7.04 0.10 0.35
CA ARG A 441 7.93 -1.07 0.50
C ARG A 441 9.18 -0.93 -0.38
N VAL A 442 9.00 -0.51 -1.63
CA VAL A 442 10.13 -0.23 -2.55
C VAL A 442 10.96 0.94 -2.04
N ARG A 443 10.32 2.04 -1.64
CA ARG A 443 11.03 3.25 -1.18
C ARG A 443 11.85 3.02 0.08
N ASN A 444 11.37 2.18 0.98
CA ASN A 444 12.01 1.80 2.24
C ASN A 444 13.09 0.72 2.07
N GLY A 445 13.27 0.18 0.85
CA GLY A 445 14.22 -0.89 0.57
C GLY A 445 13.75 -2.29 0.98
N GLU A 446 12.50 -2.44 1.44
CA GLU A 446 11.88 -3.73 1.73
C GLU A 446 11.71 -4.55 0.44
N ALA A 447 11.52 -3.88 -0.72
CA ALA A 447 11.51 -4.48 -2.04
C ALA A 447 12.64 -3.97 -2.94
N ARG A 448 13.42 -4.91 -3.51
CA ARG A 448 14.58 -4.69 -4.38
C ARG A 448 14.35 -5.07 -5.84
N VAL A 449 13.27 -5.79 -6.13
CA VAL A 449 12.79 -6.07 -7.48
C VAL A 449 11.38 -5.51 -7.62
N VAL A 450 11.12 -4.83 -8.72
CA VAL A 450 9.78 -4.37 -9.07
C VAL A 450 9.36 -5.03 -10.37
N VAL A 451 8.23 -5.73 -10.35
CA VAL A 451 7.59 -6.28 -11.54
C VAL A 451 6.30 -5.51 -11.77
N GLY A 452 6.08 -5.02 -12.99
CA GLY A 452 4.89 -4.21 -13.23
C GLY A 452 4.62 -3.90 -14.68
N THR A 453 3.50 -3.24 -14.92
CA THR A 453 3.20 -2.67 -16.23
C THR A 453 3.96 -1.36 -16.43
N ARG A 454 3.64 -0.61 -17.49
CA ARG A 454 4.25 0.68 -17.85
C ARG A 454 4.60 1.61 -16.66
N SER A 455 3.68 1.83 -15.71
CA SER A 455 3.90 2.79 -14.62
C SER A 455 4.95 2.35 -13.60
N ALA A 456 5.30 1.07 -13.56
CA ALA A 456 6.35 0.57 -12.68
C ALA A 456 7.74 1.11 -13.02
N VAL A 457 7.91 1.71 -14.21
CA VAL A 457 9.11 2.46 -14.58
C VAL A 457 9.38 3.65 -13.64
N PHE A 458 8.39 4.07 -12.83
CA PHE A 458 8.54 5.13 -11.83
C PHE A 458 8.85 4.62 -10.43
N ALA A 459 8.91 3.31 -10.21
CA ALA A 459 9.08 2.76 -8.87
C ALA A 459 10.34 3.31 -8.17
N PRO A 460 10.27 3.66 -6.88
CA PRO A 460 11.31 4.42 -6.18
C PRO A 460 12.49 3.56 -5.71
N LEU A 461 12.96 2.66 -6.57
CA LEU A 461 14.17 1.89 -6.33
C LEU A 461 15.41 2.78 -6.37
N GLU A 462 16.30 2.57 -5.41
CA GLU A 462 17.66 3.09 -5.39
C GLU A 462 18.64 2.02 -5.92
N ASN A 463 19.80 2.45 -6.42
CA ASN A 463 20.84 1.55 -6.96
C ASN A 463 20.33 0.61 -8.09
N VAL A 464 19.53 1.15 -9.00
CA VAL A 464 18.99 0.39 -10.15
C VAL A 464 20.15 -0.03 -11.04
N GLY A 465 20.29 -1.33 -11.28
CA GLY A 465 21.33 -1.89 -12.15
C GLY A 465 20.79 -2.57 -13.40
N LEU A 466 19.51 -2.94 -13.40
CA LEU A 466 18.86 -3.61 -14.52
C LEU A 466 17.42 -3.10 -14.70
N ILE A 467 17.05 -2.75 -15.92
CA ILE A 467 15.67 -2.50 -16.32
C ILE A 467 15.36 -3.39 -17.52
N ILE A 468 14.42 -4.32 -17.35
CA ILE A 468 13.94 -5.22 -18.40
C ILE A 468 12.63 -4.67 -18.95
N VAL A 469 12.48 -4.66 -20.27
CA VAL A 469 11.23 -4.36 -20.97
C VAL A 469 10.88 -5.57 -21.82
N ASP A 470 9.92 -6.37 -21.37
CA ASP A 470 9.46 -7.54 -22.13
C ASP A 470 8.43 -7.14 -23.19
N GLU A 471 8.49 -7.81 -24.33
CA GLU A 471 7.74 -7.48 -25.56
C GLU A 471 7.77 -5.96 -25.85
N GLU A 472 8.98 -5.43 -26.01
CA GLU A 472 9.27 -3.99 -26.12
C GLU A 472 8.45 -3.24 -27.19
N GLN A 473 8.06 -3.95 -28.25
CA GLN A 473 7.26 -3.48 -29.37
C GLN A 473 5.78 -3.23 -29.01
N GLU A 474 5.32 -3.69 -27.85
CA GLU A 474 3.91 -3.63 -27.47
C GLU A 474 3.41 -2.19 -27.25
N ASN A 475 2.29 -1.87 -27.90
CA ASN A 475 1.66 -0.54 -27.80
C ASN A 475 1.12 -0.24 -26.39
N SER A 476 0.94 -1.26 -25.54
CA SER A 476 0.53 -1.09 -24.14
C SER A 476 1.52 -0.22 -23.33
N PHE A 477 2.77 -0.08 -23.79
CA PHE A 477 3.74 0.85 -23.20
C PHE A 477 3.49 2.33 -23.54
N LYS A 478 2.55 2.67 -24.42
CA LYS A 478 2.19 4.07 -24.71
C LYS A 478 1.09 4.59 -23.78
N GLN A 479 1.38 5.63 -22.99
CA GLN A 479 0.39 6.33 -22.18
C GLN A 479 -0.44 7.29 -23.05
N GLU A 480 -1.78 7.18 -22.94
CA GLU A 480 -2.74 8.01 -23.68
C GLU A 480 -3.08 9.33 -22.99
N GLU A 481 -3.03 9.35 -21.66
CA GLU A 481 -3.25 10.56 -20.84
C GLU A 481 -1.95 11.32 -20.59
N THR A 482 -2.05 12.59 -20.22
CA THR A 482 -0.87 13.40 -19.87
C THR A 482 -0.23 12.89 -18.56
N PRO A 483 1.11 12.74 -18.50
CA PRO A 483 2.07 12.83 -19.62
C PRO A 483 1.95 11.64 -20.57
N ARG A 484 1.89 11.90 -21.89
CA ARG A 484 1.78 10.85 -22.92
C ARG A 484 3.10 10.14 -23.22
N TYR A 485 3.78 9.64 -22.18
CA TYR A 485 5.08 9.00 -22.30
C TYR A 485 5.01 7.58 -22.89
N HIS A 486 6.15 7.07 -23.34
CA HIS A 486 6.31 5.67 -23.73
C HIS A 486 7.18 4.94 -22.69
N GLY A 487 6.66 3.86 -22.10
CA GLY A 487 7.31 3.12 -21.01
C GLY A 487 8.71 2.63 -21.35
N ARG A 488 8.88 2.05 -22.55
CA ARG A 488 10.20 1.64 -23.08
C ARG A 488 11.20 2.79 -23.15
N ASP A 489 10.83 3.92 -23.75
CA ASP A 489 11.74 5.07 -23.92
C ASP A 489 12.14 5.64 -22.55
N VAL A 490 11.17 5.76 -21.63
CA VAL A 490 11.42 6.17 -20.24
C VAL A 490 12.33 5.17 -19.53
N ALA A 491 12.17 3.87 -19.76
CA ALA A 491 13.02 2.83 -19.18
C ALA A 491 14.47 2.94 -19.64
N ILE A 492 14.71 3.17 -20.94
CA ILE A 492 16.06 3.38 -21.49
C ILE A 492 16.71 4.63 -20.88
N VAL A 493 15.95 5.73 -20.81
CA VAL A 493 16.47 6.98 -20.24
C VAL A 493 16.74 6.85 -18.75
N ARG A 494 15.85 6.18 -18.00
CA ARG A 494 16.08 5.86 -16.60
C ARG A 494 17.34 5.00 -16.45
N ALA A 495 17.52 3.96 -17.27
CA ALA A 495 18.72 3.13 -17.24
C ALA A 495 19.99 3.97 -17.50
N LYS A 496 19.93 4.93 -18.43
CA LYS A 496 21.03 5.87 -18.69
C LYS A 496 21.37 6.74 -17.48
N MET A 497 20.35 7.31 -16.82
CA MET A 497 20.52 8.16 -15.63
C MET A 497 21.10 7.39 -14.43
N GLU A 498 20.82 6.09 -14.35
CA GLU A 498 21.27 5.17 -13.28
C GLU A 498 22.56 4.42 -13.64
N LYS A 499 23.11 4.60 -14.84
CA LYS A 499 24.24 3.81 -15.38
C LYS A 499 23.96 2.29 -15.30
N ALA A 500 22.75 1.91 -15.69
CA ALA A 500 22.22 0.55 -15.66
C ALA A 500 22.12 -0.07 -17.06
N LEU A 501 21.90 -1.38 -17.11
CA LEU A 501 21.54 -2.08 -18.34
C LEU A 501 20.02 -1.98 -18.60
N ALA A 502 19.64 -1.51 -19.78
CA ALA A 502 18.30 -1.71 -20.34
C ALA A 502 18.30 -2.98 -21.22
N LEU A 503 17.58 -4.01 -20.80
CA LEU A 503 17.41 -5.25 -21.54
C LEU A 503 16.04 -5.26 -22.20
N LEU A 504 16.00 -5.17 -23.53
CA LEU A 504 14.78 -5.15 -24.32
C LEU A 504 14.50 -6.55 -24.82
N GLY A 505 13.34 -7.10 -24.47
CA GLY A 505 12.91 -8.42 -24.87
C GLY A 505 11.90 -8.35 -26.00
N SER A 506 12.08 -9.14 -27.05
CA SER A 506 11.11 -9.15 -28.15
C SER A 506 11.12 -10.44 -28.94
N ALA A 507 9.94 -10.91 -29.34
CA ALA A 507 9.81 -11.88 -30.45
C ALA A 507 9.83 -11.20 -31.83
N THR A 508 9.33 -9.97 -31.92
CA THR A 508 9.20 -9.17 -33.14
C THR A 508 9.70 -7.74 -32.87
N PRO A 509 11.02 -7.50 -32.99
CA PRO A 509 11.62 -6.21 -32.65
C PRO A 509 10.96 -5.06 -33.41
N GLY A 510 10.78 -3.91 -32.77
CA GLY A 510 10.15 -2.75 -33.41
C GLY A 510 10.95 -2.22 -34.60
N GLU A 511 10.26 -1.69 -35.61
CA GLU A 511 10.86 -1.20 -36.87
C GLU A 511 11.95 -0.11 -36.70
N ARG A 512 12.10 0.48 -35.51
CA ARG A 512 13.18 1.44 -35.21
C ARG A 512 14.53 0.78 -34.89
N GLU A 513 14.58 -0.55 -34.82
CA GLU A 513 15.77 -1.32 -34.44
C GLU A 513 16.52 -1.97 -35.62
N ILE A 514 16.14 -1.63 -36.87
CA ILE A 514 16.94 -1.86 -38.09
C ILE A 514 17.48 -0.50 -38.55
#